data_AF-A0A068RJ84-F1
#
_entry.id   AF-A0A068RJ84-F1
#
_cell.length_a   1.000
_cell.length_b   1.000
_cell.length_c   1.000
_cell.angle_alpha   90.00
_cell.angle_beta   90.00
_cell.angle_gamma   90.00
#
_symmetry.space_group_name_H-M   'P 1'
#
loop_
_entity.id
_entity.type
_entity.pdbx_description
1 polymer ?
#
loop_
_entity_poly.entity_id
_entity_poly.type
_entity_poly.pdbx_seq_one_letter_code
_entity_poly.pdbx_strand_id
1 'polypeptide(L)'
;MTKTRVPPPLGLIRPSQTSVHFQLVVVQQPIRARSCGFGEKDKRPIDPPVILQLHKETQGTLHRVSTVDNVGLFVVQCQLYSEDGKHLCDHVFHPATIHPPQQGVLSFQEPVLYRNLLGVVVSNGYQLLDIHGDPGIFFVFQDLSVRTEGRYRLKFLFIDLSAGEPLTVSTQVLNEVFSDPFTVYTPKTFPGMTDSTTLSRSFANQGIKLSIRKEKRIRKLGDSIYGDKKDDQQLQQQQQQQQQQRQTSQ
;
A
#
# COMPACT_ATOMS: atom_id res chain seq x y z
N MET A 1 12.54 -17.19 35.74
CA MET A 1 13.91 -17.23 35.17
C MET A 1 14.35 -15.80 34.89
N THR A 2 15.22 -15.26 35.73
CA THR A 2 15.75 -13.89 35.63
C THR A 2 16.76 -13.81 34.49
N LYS A 3 16.49 -13.00 33.46
CA LYS A 3 17.43 -12.77 32.35
C LYS A 3 18.69 -12.11 32.89
N THR A 4 19.80 -12.85 32.93
CA THR A 4 21.12 -12.32 33.27
C THR A 4 21.56 -11.36 32.16
N ARG A 5 21.60 -10.06 32.46
CA ARG A 5 21.96 -9.01 31.51
C ARG A 5 23.48 -9.00 31.33
N VAL A 6 23.99 -9.56 30.24
CA VAL A 6 25.42 -9.53 29.91
C VAL A 6 25.76 -8.13 29.40
N PRO A 7 26.68 -7.38 30.04
CA PRO A 7 27.04 -6.05 29.59
C PRO A 7 27.82 -6.11 28.26
N PRO A 8 27.63 -5.13 27.34
CA PRO A 8 28.35 -5.11 26.08
C PRO A 8 29.87 -5.01 26.29
N PRO A 9 30.69 -5.66 25.45
CA PRO A 9 32.13 -5.86 25.66
C PRO A 9 32.96 -4.55 25.71
N LEU A 10 32.38 -3.42 25.31
CA LEU A 10 33.04 -2.11 25.31
C LEU A 10 32.39 -1.10 26.27
N GLY A 11 31.37 -1.48 27.04
CA GLY A 11 30.65 -0.54 27.92
C GLY A 11 29.96 0.63 27.20
N LEU A 12 29.98 0.64 25.85
CA LEU A 12 29.32 1.65 25.03
C LEU A 12 27.80 1.48 25.18
N ILE A 13 27.18 2.47 25.79
CA ILE A 13 25.72 2.59 25.85
C ILE A 13 25.24 2.76 24.41
N ARG A 14 24.48 1.79 23.88
CA ARG A 14 23.70 2.03 22.66
C ARG A 14 22.54 2.98 23.02
N PRO A 15 22.28 4.03 22.22
CA PRO A 15 21.11 4.90 22.41
C PRO A 15 19.78 4.14 22.50
N SER A 16 19.73 2.91 21.95
CA SER A 16 18.60 1.98 22.02
C SER A 16 18.17 1.56 23.43
N GLN A 17 18.91 1.94 24.49
CA GLN A 17 18.47 1.78 25.88
C GLN A 17 17.58 2.92 26.40
N THR A 18 17.26 3.92 25.58
CA THR A 18 16.21 4.86 25.96
C THR A 18 14.86 4.14 25.90
N SER A 19 14.13 4.11 27.02
CA SER A 19 12.79 3.55 27.20
C SER A 19 11.74 4.34 26.40
N VAL A 20 11.93 4.43 25.09
CA VAL A 20 11.01 5.09 24.17
C VAL A 20 9.95 4.07 23.80
N HIS A 21 8.74 4.29 24.31
CA HIS A 21 7.57 3.54 23.90
C HIS A 21 7.08 4.12 22.58
N PHE A 22 7.23 3.34 21.51
CA PHE A 22 6.71 3.72 20.20
C PHE A 22 5.30 3.17 20.00
N GLN A 23 4.48 3.92 19.27
CA GLN A 23 3.15 3.49 18.88
C GLN A 23 2.90 3.82 17.41
N LEU A 24 2.41 2.84 16.66
CA LEU A 24 1.93 3.03 15.30
C LEU A 24 0.46 3.45 15.31
N VAL A 25 0.14 4.44 14.48
CA VAL A 25 -1.24 4.85 14.22
C VAL A 25 -1.50 4.73 12.74
N VAL A 26 -2.58 4.03 12.36
CA VAL A 26 -3.02 3.96 10.97
C VAL A 26 -3.76 5.26 10.63
N VAL A 27 -3.11 6.14 9.87
CA VAL A 27 -3.66 7.47 9.51
C VAL A 27 -4.41 7.45 8.18
N GLN A 28 -4.22 6.39 7.37
CA GLN A 28 -5.03 6.11 6.19
C GLN A 28 -5.35 4.62 6.12
N GLN A 29 -6.63 4.30 6.30
CA GLN A 29 -7.13 2.92 6.34
C GLN A 29 -7.29 2.33 4.93
N PRO A 30 -7.08 1.01 4.75
CA PRO A 30 -7.52 0.31 3.56
C PRO A 30 -9.06 0.25 3.55
N ILE A 31 -9.67 0.38 2.37
CA ILE A 31 -11.13 0.30 2.24
C ILE A 31 -11.53 -0.92 1.41
N ARG A 32 -10.83 -1.14 0.30
CA ARG A 32 -11.18 -2.17 -0.67
C ARG A 32 -9.98 -2.66 -1.48
N ALA A 33 -10.13 -3.85 -2.03
CA ALA A 33 -9.20 -4.37 -3.02
C ALA A 33 -9.95 -5.24 -4.03
N ARG A 34 -9.27 -5.55 -5.14
CA ARG A 34 -9.72 -6.55 -6.11
C ARG A 34 -8.85 -7.80 -5.93
N SER A 35 -9.47 -8.97 -5.83
CA SER A 35 -8.74 -10.23 -5.77
C SER A 35 -7.95 -10.44 -7.05
N CYS A 36 -6.67 -10.81 -6.91
CA CYS A 36 -5.77 -10.99 -8.06
C CYS A 36 -5.88 -12.39 -8.68
N GLY A 37 -6.48 -13.35 -7.96
CA GLY A 37 -6.52 -14.75 -8.37
C GLY A 37 -5.12 -15.36 -8.47
N PHE A 38 -5.00 -16.53 -9.08
CA PHE A 38 -3.74 -17.29 -9.12
C PHE A 38 -2.80 -16.93 -10.28
N GLY A 39 -3.14 -15.91 -11.08
CA GLY A 39 -2.31 -15.38 -12.16
C GLY A 39 -1.70 -14.01 -11.86
N GLU A 40 -0.61 -13.65 -12.53
CA GLU A 40 0.14 -12.40 -12.27
C GLU A 40 -0.35 -11.19 -13.10
N LYS A 41 -1.30 -11.37 -14.03
CA LYS A 41 -1.61 -10.35 -15.05
C LYS A 41 -2.53 -9.20 -14.62
N ASP A 42 -3.32 -9.34 -13.55
CA ASP A 42 -4.35 -8.36 -13.17
C ASP A 42 -4.25 -7.97 -11.69
N LYS A 43 -3.00 -7.84 -11.20
CA LYS A 43 -2.70 -7.41 -9.84
C LYS A 43 -3.11 -5.94 -9.65
N ARG A 44 -3.95 -5.66 -8.65
CA ARG A 44 -4.32 -4.30 -8.24
C ARG A 44 -3.98 -4.09 -6.76
N PRO A 45 -3.36 -2.96 -6.41
CA PRO A 45 -3.07 -2.68 -5.03
C PRO A 45 -4.36 -2.46 -4.21
N ILE A 46 -4.29 -2.69 -2.91
CA ILE A 46 -5.29 -2.31 -1.92
C ILE A 46 -5.46 -0.78 -1.99
N ASP A 47 -6.70 -0.34 -1.88
CA ASP A 47 -7.11 1.03 -2.13
C ASP A 47 -8.01 1.57 -1.01
N PRO A 48 -7.73 2.79 -0.50
CA PRO A 48 -6.52 3.58 -0.74
C PRO A 48 -5.26 2.89 -0.13
N PRO A 49 -4.03 3.32 -0.49
CA PRO A 49 -2.81 2.75 0.08
C PRO A 49 -2.77 2.97 1.60
N VAL A 50 -2.26 2.02 2.37
CA VAL A 50 -2.24 2.17 3.83
C VAL A 50 -1.07 3.05 4.24
N ILE A 51 -1.34 4.01 5.13
CA ILE A 51 -0.33 4.92 5.65
C ILE A 51 -0.39 4.87 7.17
N LEU A 52 0.76 4.63 7.79
CA LEU A 52 0.94 4.66 9.24
C LEU A 52 1.83 5.82 9.63
N GLN A 53 1.63 6.35 10.84
CA GLN A 53 2.46 7.37 11.45
C GLN A 53 3.03 6.87 12.78
N LEU A 54 4.33 7.09 12.98
CA LEU A 54 5.01 6.76 14.24
C LEU A 54 4.79 7.86 15.28
N HIS A 55 4.41 7.42 16.48
CA HIS A 55 4.30 8.26 17.66
C HIS A 55 5.18 7.71 18.77
N LYS A 56 5.58 8.60 19.68
CA LYS A 56 6.19 8.25 20.96
C LYS A 56 5.15 8.45 22.04
N GLU A 57 4.96 7.44 22.88
CA GLU A 57 4.15 7.53 24.07
C GLU A 57 5.01 8.03 25.23
N THR A 58 4.54 9.06 25.93
CA THR A 58 5.17 9.56 27.16
C THR A 58 4.05 9.83 28.17
N GLN A 59 4.09 9.13 29.31
CA GLN A 59 3.08 9.25 30.37
C GLN A 59 1.64 9.06 29.85
N GLY A 60 1.41 8.11 28.93
CA GLY A 60 0.10 7.83 28.34
C GLY A 60 -0.36 8.81 27.25
N THR A 61 0.45 9.82 26.92
CA THR A 61 0.15 10.77 25.84
C THR A 61 1.00 10.46 24.61
N LEU A 62 0.37 10.51 23.44
CA LEU A 62 1.05 10.31 22.16
C LEU A 62 1.58 11.61 21.60
N HIS A 63 2.88 11.61 21.32
CA HIS A 63 3.59 12.72 20.71
C HIS A 63 4.10 12.31 19.33
N ARG A 64 3.89 13.17 18.34
CA ARG A 64 4.43 12.98 16.99
C ARG A 64 5.96 12.95 17.05
N VAL A 65 6.56 12.03 16.31
CA VAL A 65 8.02 11.96 16.17
C VAL A 65 8.40 12.60 14.83
N SER A 66 9.08 13.74 14.88
CA SER A 66 9.46 14.52 13.70
C SER A 66 10.90 14.29 13.23
N THR A 67 11.82 13.98 14.14
CA THR A 67 13.25 13.80 13.84
C THR A 67 13.86 12.73 14.73
N VAL A 68 14.45 11.71 14.11
CA VAL A 68 15.29 10.71 14.78
C VAL A 68 16.46 10.41 13.84
N ASP A 69 17.69 10.35 14.36
CA ASP A 69 18.86 10.11 13.52
C ASP A 69 18.83 8.73 12.83
N ASN A 70 18.02 7.80 13.36
CA ASN A 70 17.95 6.41 12.94
C ASN A 70 16.70 6.04 12.12
N VAL A 71 15.99 7.01 11.51
CA VAL A 71 14.76 6.72 10.73
C VAL A 71 14.97 5.65 9.64
N GLY A 72 16.16 5.61 9.03
CA GLY A 72 16.50 4.59 8.02
C GLY A 72 16.55 3.16 8.54
N LEU A 73 16.58 2.97 9.86
CA LEU A 73 16.59 1.66 10.53
C LEU A 73 15.21 1.26 11.05
N PHE A 74 14.20 2.11 10.87
CA PHE A 74 12.82 1.84 11.24
C PHE A 74 12.11 1.11 10.11
N VAL A 75 11.54 -0.04 10.46
CA VAL A 75 10.88 -0.94 9.51
C VAL A 75 9.52 -1.33 10.05
N VAL A 76 8.51 -1.34 9.17
CA VAL A 76 7.20 -1.92 9.45
C VAL A 76 6.95 -3.09 8.50
N GLN A 77 6.64 -4.25 9.05
CA GLN A 77 6.18 -5.42 8.31
C GLN A 77 4.65 -5.48 8.33
N CYS A 78 4.03 -5.86 7.21
CA CYS A 78 2.60 -6.09 7.06
C CYS A 78 2.29 -7.58 6.91
N GLN A 79 1.22 -8.03 7.56
CA GLN A 79 0.65 -9.37 7.48
C GLN A 79 -0.86 -9.29 7.25
N LEU A 80 -1.44 -10.28 6.57
CA LEU A 80 -2.88 -10.38 6.33
C LEU A 80 -3.53 -11.27 7.39
N TYR A 81 -4.60 -10.78 8.01
CA TYR A 81 -5.37 -11.49 9.02
C TYR A 81 -6.85 -11.55 8.64
N SER A 82 -7.56 -12.52 9.22
CA SER A 82 -9.02 -12.58 9.18
C SER A 82 -9.65 -11.30 9.72
N GLU A 83 -10.90 -11.03 9.34
CA GLU A 83 -11.65 -9.84 9.78
C GLU A 83 -11.68 -9.65 11.31
N ASP A 84 -11.72 -10.74 12.07
CA ASP A 84 -11.69 -10.74 13.54
C ASP A 84 -10.29 -10.54 14.14
N GLY A 85 -9.24 -10.51 13.32
CA GLY A 85 -7.85 -10.34 13.73
C GLY A 85 -7.23 -11.58 14.40
N LYS A 86 -7.89 -12.75 14.38
CA LYS A 86 -7.42 -13.94 15.12
C LYS A 86 -6.57 -14.89 14.30
N HIS A 87 -6.81 -15.00 13.01
CA HIS A 87 -6.18 -16.01 12.16
C HIS A 87 -5.29 -15.33 11.11
N LEU A 88 -4.05 -15.82 10.99
CA LEU A 88 -3.15 -15.40 9.92
C LEU A 88 -3.64 -15.96 8.59
N CYS A 89 -3.85 -15.08 7.61
CA CYS A 89 -4.37 -15.39 6.28
C CYS A 89 -3.34 -15.14 5.16
N ASP A 90 -2.05 -15.11 5.50
CA ASP A 90 -0.96 -14.83 4.56
C ASP A 90 -0.80 -15.90 3.49
N HIS A 91 -1.29 -17.12 3.71
CA HIS A 91 -1.23 -18.23 2.76
C HIS A 91 -2.61 -18.80 2.45
N VAL A 92 -2.77 -19.31 1.21
CA VAL A 92 -3.99 -19.95 0.70
C VAL A 92 -3.62 -21.13 -0.19
N PHE A 93 -4.47 -22.15 -0.20
CA PHE A 93 -4.28 -23.29 -1.10
C PHE A 93 -4.58 -22.91 -2.55
N HIS A 94 -3.78 -23.43 -3.48
CA HIS A 94 -4.07 -23.29 -4.90
C HIS A 94 -5.22 -24.24 -5.31
N PRO A 95 -6.34 -23.74 -5.85
CA PRO A 95 -7.50 -24.59 -6.17
C PRO A 95 -7.16 -25.75 -7.10
N ALA A 96 -6.28 -25.55 -8.09
CA ALA A 96 -5.88 -26.61 -9.01
C ALA A 96 -5.06 -27.75 -8.38
N THR A 97 -4.55 -27.58 -7.15
CA THR A 97 -3.80 -28.62 -6.42
C THR A 97 -4.66 -29.32 -5.37
N ILE A 98 -5.94 -28.95 -5.24
CA ILE A 98 -6.88 -29.60 -4.33
C ILE A 98 -7.58 -30.69 -5.13
N HIS A 99 -7.07 -31.93 -5.05
CA HIS A 99 -7.71 -33.08 -5.68
C HIS A 99 -8.71 -33.71 -4.71
N PRO A 100 -10.01 -33.83 -5.05
CA PRO A 100 -10.92 -34.63 -4.24
C PRO A 100 -10.46 -36.10 -4.30
N PRO A 101 -10.63 -36.88 -3.22
CA PRO A 101 -10.34 -38.31 -3.26
C PRO A 101 -11.27 -38.97 -4.29
N GLN A 102 -10.75 -39.28 -5.47
CA GLN A 102 -11.45 -40.12 -6.44
C GLN A 102 -11.37 -41.57 -5.94
N GLN A 103 -12.50 -42.28 -6.00
CA GLN A 103 -12.65 -43.64 -5.49
C GLN A 103 -11.51 -44.55 -5.99
N GLY A 104 -10.64 -45.00 -5.08
CA GLY A 104 -9.67 -46.05 -5.33
C GLY A 104 -8.26 -45.64 -5.78
N VAL A 105 -7.96 -44.34 -5.97
CA VAL A 105 -6.59 -43.89 -6.26
C VAL A 105 -6.14 -42.89 -5.20
N LEU A 106 -5.18 -43.27 -4.37
CA LEU A 106 -4.51 -42.35 -3.46
C LEU A 106 -3.70 -41.35 -4.29
N SER A 107 -4.19 -40.11 -4.44
CA SER A 107 -3.37 -39.03 -4.99
C SER A 107 -2.40 -38.56 -3.90
N PHE A 108 -1.12 -38.88 -4.04
CA PHE A 108 -0.05 -38.50 -3.12
C PHE A 108 0.45 -37.06 -3.30
N GLN A 109 -0.27 -36.23 -4.06
CA GLN A 109 0.17 -34.86 -4.34
C GLN A 109 -0.42 -33.92 -3.28
N GLU A 110 0.44 -33.47 -2.37
CA GLU A 110 0.05 -32.55 -1.31
C GLU A 110 -0.40 -31.20 -1.88
N PRO A 111 -1.48 -30.60 -1.34
CA PRO A 111 -1.94 -29.28 -1.75
C PRO A 111 -0.84 -28.22 -1.57
N VAL A 112 -0.61 -27.41 -2.60
CA VAL A 112 0.43 -26.38 -2.57
C VAL A 112 -0.12 -25.10 -1.98
N LEU A 113 0.57 -24.56 -0.98
CA LEU A 113 0.28 -23.25 -0.39
C LEU A 113 0.95 -22.13 -1.18
N TYR A 114 0.16 -21.11 -1.48
CA TYR A 114 0.60 -19.88 -2.13
C TYR A 114 0.46 -18.71 -1.18
N ARG A 115 1.31 -17.70 -1.37
CA ARG A 115 1.14 -16.43 -0.69
C ARG A 115 -0.15 -15.74 -1.14
N ASN A 116 -0.94 -15.33 -0.18
CA ASN A 116 -2.18 -14.60 -0.34
C ASN A 116 -1.95 -13.08 -0.37
N LEU A 117 -1.13 -12.57 0.56
CA LEU A 117 -0.71 -11.16 0.56
C LEU A 117 0.48 -10.98 -0.38
N LEU A 118 0.30 -10.22 -1.43
CA LEU A 118 1.26 -10.01 -2.52
C LEU A 118 1.81 -8.59 -2.52
N GLY A 119 2.93 -8.40 -3.22
CA GLY A 119 3.62 -7.12 -3.35
C GLY A 119 4.58 -6.83 -2.20
N VAL A 120 4.83 -5.55 -1.96
CA VAL A 120 5.80 -5.04 -1.00
C VAL A 120 5.16 -4.97 0.40
N VAL A 121 5.45 -5.97 1.22
CA VAL A 121 4.90 -6.11 2.58
C VAL A 121 5.77 -5.50 3.68
N VAL A 122 6.85 -4.81 3.30
CA VAL A 122 7.74 -4.12 4.23
C VAL A 122 7.85 -2.68 3.79
N SER A 123 7.74 -1.75 4.73
CA SER A 123 7.93 -0.32 4.49
C SER A 123 8.98 0.23 5.45
N ASN A 124 9.89 1.04 4.93
CA ASN A 124 10.85 1.80 5.74
C ASN A 124 10.20 3.09 6.26
N GLY A 125 10.82 3.70 7.27
CA GLY A 125 10.41 5.02 7.75
C GLY A 125 10.72 6.12 6.74
N TYR A 126 9.73 6.98 6.47
CA TYR A 126 9.88 8.19 5.66
C TYR A 126 9.58 9.42 6.51
N GLN A 127 10.50 10.38 6.53
CA GLN A 127 10.24 11.68 7.13
C GLN A 127 9.50 12.55 6.10
N LEU A 128 8.23 12.86 6.36
CA LEU A 128 7.33 13.59 5.46
C LEU A 128 6.57 14.67 6.25
N LEU A 129 6.01 15.62 5.52
CA LEU A 129 5.04 16.60 6.04
C LEU A 129 3.62 16.07 5.82
N ASP A 130 2.76 16.17 6.83
CA ASP A 130 1.36 15.79 6.71
C ASP A 130 0.56 16.80 5.86
N ILE A 131 -0.79 16.70 5.87
CA ILE A 131 -1.65 17.63 5.12
C ILE A 131 -1.68 19.06 5.70
N HIS A 132 -1.25 19.23 6.94
CA HIS A 132 -1.16 20.52 7.64
C HIS A 132 0.24 21.13 7.53
N GLY A 133 1.20 20.39 6.95
CA GLY A 133 2.59 20.81 6.86
C GLY A 133 3.43 20.41 8.07
N ASP A 134 2.89 19.58 8.98
CA ASP A 134 3.61 19.16 10.17
C ASP A 134 4.52 17.96 9.86
N PRO A 135 5.80 17.98 10.30
CA PRO A 135 6.71 16.87 10.08
C PRO A 135 6.35 15.64 10.92
N GLY A 136 6.52 14.45 10.33
CA GLY A 136 6.35 13.17 10.99
C GLY A 136 7.08 12.04 10.29
N ILE A 137 7.18 10.90 10.97
CA ILE A 137 7.68 9.65 10.39
C ILE A 137 6.51 8.79 9.96
N PHE A 138 6.49 8.41 8.70
CA PHE A 138 5.41 7.65 8.08
C PHE A 138 5.92 6.37 7.43
N PHE A 139 5.05 5.37 7.38
CA PHE A 139 5.26 4.12 6.65
C PHE A 139 4.14 4.00 5.62
N VAL A 140 4.52 3.81 4.36
CA VAL A 140 3.59 3.82 3.22
C VAL A 140 3.57 2.45 2.57
N PHE A 141 2.37 1.89 2.42
CA PHE A 141 2.12 0.59 1.79
C PHE A 141 1.26 0.77 0.53
N GLN A 142 1.94 1.08 -0.58
CA GLN A 142 1.29 1.35 -1.87
C GLN A 142 1.21 0.17 -2.83
N ASP A 143 1.92 -0.92 -2.54
CA ASP A 143 1.92 -2.13 -3.36
C ASP A 143 1.58 -3.36 -2.51
N LEU A 144 0.39 -3.37 -1.92
CA LEU A 144 -0.18 -4.56 -1.29
C LEU A 144 -1.31 -5.08 -2.14
N SER A 145 -1.41 -6.38 -2.39
CA SER A 145 -2.56 -6.97 -3.09
C SER A 145 -2.96 -8.28 -2.44
N VAL A 146 -4.21 -8.71 -2.60
CA VAL A 146 -4.71 -9.95 -2.01
C VAL A 146 -5.16 -10.91 -3.11
N ARG A 147 -4.81 -12.19 -2.97
CA ARG A 147 -5.08 -13.21 -3.98
C ARG A 147 -6.54 -13.63 -4.03
N THR A 148 -7.15 -13.84 -2.86
CA THR A 148 -8.51 -14.36 -2.71
C THR A 148 -9.49 -13.27 -2.25
N GLU A 149 -10.75 -13.34 -2.70
CA GLU A 149 -11.81 -12.52 -2.13
C GLU A 149 -12.07 -12.85 -0.65
N GLY A 150 -12.62 -11.88 0.08
CA GLY A 150 -12.92 -12.02 1.51
C GLY A 150 -12.91 -10.69 2.25
N ARG A 151 -13.09 -10.76 3.57
CA ARG A 151 -12.93 -9.62 4.48
C ARG A 151 -11.73 -9.87 5.38
N TYR A 152 -10.85 -8.89 5.48
CA TYR A 152 -9.55 -9.03 6.14
C TYR A 152 -9.18 -7.79 6.92
N ARG A 153 -8.19 -7.93 7.80
CA ARG A 153 -7.43 -6.82 8.41
C ARG A 153 -5.95 -6.97 8.04
N LEU A 154 -5.24 -5.86 8.03
CA LEU A 154 -3.78 -5.87 7.95
C LEU A 154 -3.19 -5.66 9.34
N LYS A 155 -2.25 -6.51 9.73
CA LYS A 155 -1.47 -6.35 10.96
C LYS A 155 -0.11 -5.75 10.60
N PHE A 156 0.25 -4.67 11.28
CA PHE A 156 1.52 -3.98 11.09
C PHE A 156 2.40 -4.18 12.32
N LEU A 157 3.66 -4.57 12.09
CA LEU A 157 4.65 -4.87 13.12
C LEU A 157 5.80 -3.89 12.98
N PHE A 158 5.99 -3.02 13.96
CA PHE A 158 7.08 -2.05 14.00
C PHE A 158 8.34 -2.65 14.61
N ILE A 159 9.47 -2.45 13.96
CA ILE A 159 10.78 -2.95 14.36
C ILE A 159 11.80 -1.81 14.19
N ASP A 160 12.60 -1.57 15.22
CA ASP A 160 13.81 -0.74 15.14
C ASP A 160 15.02 -1.66 15.00
N LEU A 161 15.69 -1.62 13.84
CA LEU A 161 16.87 -2.43 13.58
C LEU A 161 18.09 -1.97 14.39
N SER A 162 18.10 -0.73 14.89
CA SER A 162 19.16 -0.22 15.77
C SER A 162 19.04 -0.74 17.21
N ALA A 163 17.84 -1.23 17.58
CA ALA A 163 17.53 -1.66 18.94
C ALA A 163 17.94 -3.10 19.29
N GLY A 164 18.49 -3.85 18.33
CA GLY A 164 18.86 -5.26 18.54
C GLY A 164 19.98 -5.48 19.56
N GLU A 165 19.90 -6.60 20.27
CA GLU A 165 20.95 -7.06 21.18
C GLU A 165 22.23 -7.42 20.40
N PRO A 166 23.41 -6.86 20.74
CA PRO A 166 24.65 -7.01 19.97
C PRO A 166 25.08 -8.47 19.78
N LEU A 167 24.87 -9.29 20.81
CA LEU A 167 25.43 -10.63 20.89
C LEU A 167 24.56 -11.67 20.19
N THR A 168 23.27 -11.39 20.06
CA THR A 168 22.28 -12.30 19.47
C THR A 168 21.78 -11.82 18.11
N VAL A 169 22.06 -10.55 17.74
CA VAL A 169 21.52 -9.87 16.55
C VAL A 169 19.98 -9.93 16.50
N SER A 170 19.34 -10.19 17.66
CA SER A 170 17.89 -10.33 17.77
C SER A 170 17.26 -8.95 17.97
N THR A 171 16.41 -8.54 17.03
CA THR A 171 15.48 -7.42 17.22
C THR A 171 14.10 -7.95 17.62
N GLN A 172 13.27 -7.11 18.22
CA GLN A 172 11.92 -7.46 18.66
C GLN A 172 10.90 -6.52 18.01
N VAL A 173 9.66 -6.99 17.93
CA VAL A 173 8.53 -6.13 17.57
C VAL A 173 8.29 -5.16 18.72
N LEU A 174 8.43 -3.86 18.46
CA LEU A 174 8.27 -2.79 19.45
C LEU A 174 6.82 -2.34 19.60
N ASN A 175 6.04 -2.43 18.52
CA ASN A 175 4.63 -2.11 18.52
C ASN A 175 3.90 -2.89 17.42
N GLU A 176 2.63 -3.18 17.64
CA GLU A 176 1.76 -3.75 16.63
C GLU A 176 0.42 -3.01 16.56
N VAL A 177 -0.14 -2.90 15.36
CA VAL A 177 -1.45 -2.29 15.15
C VAL A 177 -2.19 -3.00 14.02
N PHE A 178 -3.50 -3.12 14.15
CA PHE A 178 -4.38 -3.61 13.09
C PHE A 178 -5.02 -2.46 12.33
N SER A 179 -5.21 -2.63 11.02
CA SER A 179 -6.11 -1.79 10.24
C SER A 179 -7.57 -2.07 10.62
N ASP A 180 -8.45 -1.19 10.14
CA ASP A 180 -9.87 -1.50 10.03
C ASP A 180 -10.09 -2.65 9.03
N PRO A 181 -11.23 -3.40 9.15
CA PRO A 181 -11.58 -4.41 8.18
C PRO A 181 -11.82 -3.80 6.81
N PHE A 182 -11.30 -4.45 5.77
CA PHE A 182 -11.52 -4.06 4.38
C PHE A 182 -12.00 -5.25 3.55
N THR A 183 -12.65 -4.97 2.42
CA THR A 183 -13.23 -6.01 1.57
C THR A 183 -12.39 -6.21 0.31
N VAL A 184 -12.00 -7.46 0.05
CA VAL A 184 -11.40 -7.89 -1.21
C VAL A 184 -12.52 -8.47 -2.07
N TYR A 185 -12.86 -7.76 -3.15
CA TYR A 185 -13.93 -8.12 -4.06
C TYR A 185 -13.43 -9.03 -5.18
N THR A 186 -14.34 -9.84 -5.72
CA THR A 186 -14.10 -10.52 -7.00
C THR A 186 -13.91 -9.49 -8.13
N PRO A 187 -13.28 -9.87 -9.25
CA PRO A 187 -13.23 -9.04 -10.46
C PRO A 187 -14.56 -8.46 -10.92
N LYS A 188 -15.67 -9.19 -10.74
CA LYS A 188 -17.00 -8.79 -11.21
C LYS A 188 -17.68 -7.80 -10.27
N THR A 189 -17.43 -7.91 -8.97
CA THR A 189 -18.09 -7.10 -7.94
C THR A 189 -17.23 -5.93 -7.45
N PHE A 190 -16.01 -5.79 -7.98
CA PHE A 190 -15.11 -4.71 -7.58
C PHE A 190 -15.66 -3.34 -8.00
N PRO A 191 -15.93 -2.41 -7.07
CA PRO A 191 -16.55 -1.11 -7.36
C PRO A 191 -15.61 -0.11 -8.04
N GLY A 192 -14.41 -0.55 -8.43
CA GLY A 192 -13.34 0.32 -8.91
C GLY A 192 -12.52 0.93 -7.77
N MET A 193 -11.47 1.64 -8.15
CA MET A 193 -10.59 2.29 -7.20
C MET A 193 -11.17 3.65 -6.76
N THR A 194 -10.86 4.09 -5.55
CA THR A 194 -11.12 5.46 -5.08
C THR A 194 -10.23 6.48 -5.79
N ASP A 195 -10.66 7.73 -5.73
CA ASP A 195 -9.78 8.86 -5.99
C ASP A 195 -8.68 8.93 -4.93
N SER A 196 -7.51 9.45 -5.32
CA SER A 196 -6.43 9.63 -4.36
C SER A 196 -6.89 10.49 -3.19
N THR A 197 -6.48 10.15 -1.98
CA THR A 197 -6.77 10.98 -0.81
C THR A 197 -5.92 12.24 -0.83
N THR A 198 -6.26 13.23 0.01
CA THR A 198 -5.44 14.43 0.18
C THR A 198 -4.06 14.08 0.74
N LEU A 199 -3.99 13.13 1.67
CA LEU A 199 -2.72 12.64 2.22
C LEU A 199 -1.87 11.94 1.15
N SER A 200 -2.46 11.06 0.34
CA SER A 200 -1.74 10.40 -0.77
C SER A 200 -1.23 11.40 -1.80
N ARG A 201 -2.00 12.44 -2.13
CA ARG A 201 -1.51 13.53 -3.00
C ARG A 201 -0.36 14.30 -2.37
N SER A 202 -0.46 14.65 -1.08
CA SER A 202 0.62 15.33 -0.35
C SER A 202 1.91 14.51 -0.39
N PHE A 203 1.84 13.22 -0.10
CA PHE A 203 3.01 12.35 -0.06
C PHE A 203 3.61 12.09 -1.46
N ALA A 204 2.76 12.02 -2.50
CA ALA A 204 3.25 11.93 -3.87
C ALA A 204 4.04 13.17 -4.29
N ASN A 205 3.59 14.36 -3.89
CA ASN A 205 4.30 15.62 -4.15
C ASN A 205 5.65 15.69 -3.41
N GLN A 206 5.83 14.90 -2.34
CA GLN A 206 7.07 14.77 -1.59
C GLN A 206 7.98 13.64 -2.09
N GLY A 207 7.64 13.01 -3.23
CA GLY A 207 8.49 12.02 -3.90
C GLY A 207 8.15 10.55 -3.61
N ILE A 208 7.13 10.27 -2.80
CA ILE A 208 6.63 8.90 -2.63
C ILE A 208 5.94 8.44 -3.92
N LYS A 209 6.30 7.26 -4.43
CA LYS A 209 5.78 6.72 -5.71
C LYS A 209 4.33 6.21 -5.59
N LEU A 210 3.39 7.09 -5.28
CA LEU A 210 1.96 6.80 -5.24
C LEU A 210 1.30 7.06 -6.60
N SER A 211 0.43 6.16 -7.04
CA SER A 211 -0.38 6.38 -8.25
C SER A 211 -1.47 7.43 -7.95
N ILE A 212 -1.32 8.62 -8.52
CA ILE A 212 -2.29 9.71 -8.36
C ILE A 212 -3.38 9.62 -9.42
N ARG A 213 -4.62 9.50 -8.97
CA ARG A 213 -5.83 9.52 -9.79
C ARG A 213 -6.56 10.83 -9.53
N LYS A 214 -6.89 11.53 -10.61
CA LYS A 214 -7.74 12.73 -10.58
C LYS A 214 -9.17 12.31 -10.81
N GLU A 215 -10.09 12.97 -10.11
CA GLU A 215 -11.51 12.89 -10.38
C GLU A 215 -11.75 13.13 -11.87
N LYS A 216 -12.53 12.25 -12.51
CA LYS A 216 -13.07 12.56 -13.83
C LYS A 216 -14.04 13.72 -13.62
N ARG A 217 -13.60 14.96 -13.85
CA ARG A 217 -14.51 16.10 -14.03
C ARG A 217 -15.55 15.64 -15.04
N ILE A 218 -16.79 15.42 -14.59
CA ILE A 218 -17.93 15.31 -15.49
C ILE A 218 -17.85 16.60 -16.30
N ARG A 219 -17.52 16.49 -17.59
CA ARG A 219 -17.58 17.64 -18.50
C ARG A 219 -19.02 18.10 -18.42
N LYS A 220 -19.28 19.20 -17.72
CA LYS A 220 -20.57 19.89 -17.83
C LYS A 220 -20.78 20.13 -19.32
N LEU A 221 -21.99 19.89 -19.79
CA LEU A 221 -22.44 19.99 -21.18
C LEU A 221 -22.42 21.46 -21.70
N GLY A 222 -21.41 22.26 -21.33
CA GLY A 222 -21.30 23.69 -21.63
C GLY A 222 -19.96 24.13 -22.21
N ASP A 223 -18.92 23.29 -22.20
CA ASP A 223 -17.59 23.66 -22.74
C ASP A 223 -17.44 23.38 -24.24
N SER A 224 -18.53 23.37 -25.01
CA SER A 224 -18.53 23.26 -26.47
C SER A 224 -18.30 24.61 -27.19
N ILE A 225 -17.84 25.66 -26.50
CA ILE A 225 -17.78 27.02 -27.06
C ILE A 225 -16.35 27.48 -27.42
N TYR A 226 -15.30 26.74 -27.08
CA TYR A 226 -13.96 27.01 -27.61
C TYR A 226 -13.50 25.88 -28.53
N GLY A 227 -13.76 26.11 -29.83
CA GLY A 227 -13.61 25.18 -30.93
C GLY A 227 -12.19 24.63 -31.14
N ASP A 228 -12.15 23.36 -31.54
CA ASP A 228 -10.98 22.70 -32.08
C ASP A 228 -10.64 23.34 -33.43
N LYS A 229 -9.48 24.01 -33.53
CA LYS A 229 -8.98 24.70 -34.74
C LYS A 229 -8.63 23.76 -35.91
N LYS A 230 -9.12 22.52 -35.88
CA LYS A 230 -8.80 21.48 -36.85
C LYS A 230 -9.81 21.40 -38.00
N ASP A 231 -11.03 21.89 -37.80
CA ASP A 231 -12.07 21.83 -38.84
C ASP A 231 -11.93 22.95 -39.89
N ASP A 232 -11.39 24.11 -39.51
CA ASP A 232 -11.18 25.24 -40.45
C ASP A 232 -10.12 24.94 -41.53
N GLN A 233 -9.10 24.14 -41.20
CA GLN A 233 -8.07 23.76 -42.18
C GLN A 233 -8.60 22.76 -43.22
N GLN A 234 -9.52 21.86 -42.83
CA GLN A 234 -10.12 20.92 -43.77
C GLN A 234 -11.13 21.61 -44.70
N LEU A 235 -11.92 22.56 -44.18
CA LEU A 235 -12.85 23.36 -44.97
C LEU A 235 -12.12 24.27 -45.98
N GLN A 236 -10.97 24.86 -45.60
CA GLN A 236 -10.15 25.66 -46.54
C GLN A 236 -9.48 24.80 -47.61
N GLN A 237 -8.99 23.60 -47.28
CA GLN A 237 -8.44 22.67 -48.29
C GLN A 237 -9.50 22.20 -49.28
N GLN A 238 -10.73 21.95 -48.79
CA GLN A 238 -11.81 21.47 -49.65
C GLN A 238 -12.34 22.58 -50.57
N GLN A 239 -12.37 23.84 -50.11
CA GLN A 239 -12.71 24.99 -50.95
C GLN A 239 -11.63 25.29 -52.00
N GLN A 240 -10.34 25.16 -51.67
CA GLN A 240 -9.26 25.31 -52.66
C GLN A 240 -9.31 24.23 -53.74
N GLN A 241 -9.60 22.98 -53.39
CA GLN A 241 -9.75 21.90 -54.37
C GLN A 241 -10.96 22.13 -55.30
N GLN A 242 -12.09 22.63 -54.79
CA GLN A 242 -13.26 22.93 -55.62
C GLN A 242 -13.08 24.15 -56.54
N GLN A 243 -12.19 25.09 -56.20
CA GLN A 243 -11.86 26.21 -57.09
C GLN A 243 -10.90 25.78 -58.21
N GLN A 244 -9.92 24.91 -57.91
CA GLN A 244 -9.01 24.38 -58.94
C GLN A 244 -9.70 23.48 -59.96
N GLN A 245 -10.71 22.70 -59.55
CA GLN A 245 -11.51 21.88 -60.47
C GLN A 245 -12.42 22.71 -61.39
N ARG A 246 -12.83 23.91 -60.97
CA ARG A 246 -13.65 24.81 -61.81
C ARG A 246 -12.84 25.56 -62.87
N GLN A 247 -11.53 25.73 -62.69
CA GLN A 247 -10.67 26.40 -63.67
C GLN A 247 -10.13 25.46 -64.76
N THR A 248 -10.24 24.14 -64.58
CA THR A 248 -9.77 23.12 -65.55
C THR A 248 -10.87 22.59 -66.47
N SER A 249 -12.08 23.16 -66.44
CA SER A 249 -13.22 22.78 -67.31
C SER A 249 -13.73 23.93 -68.20
N GLN A 250 -12.87 24.90 -68.55
CA GLN A 250 -13.09 25.81 -69.69
C GLN A 250 -12.02 25.61 -70.74
#